data_AF-A0AA93BGE2-F1
#
_entry.id   AF-A0AA93BGE2-F1
#
_cell.length_a   1.000
_cell.length_b   1.000
_cell.length_c   1.000
_cell.angle_alpha   90.00
_cell.angle_beta   90.00
_cell.angle_gamma   90.00
#
_symmetry.space_group_name_H-M   'P 1'
#
loop_
_entity.id
_entity.type
_entity.pdbx_description
1 polymer ?
#
loop_
_entity_poly.entity_id
_entity_poly.type
_entity_poly.pdbx_seq_one_letter_code
_entity_poly.pdbx_strand_id
1 'polypeptide(L)' 'GYERISCLLDNDEAGRKATLAIETALGYRVRDASHLYCEYKDLNDYLCGVKSKQSVHQVQPVKQTVPPRKRGAALGI' A
#
# COMPACT_ATOMS: atom_id res chain seq x y z
N GLY A 1 -13.28 16.53 -13.48
CA GLY A 1 -12.24 16.11 -12.49
C GLY A 1 -12.88 15.23 -11.45
N TYR A 2 -12.14 14.32 -10.83
CA TYR A 2 -12.67 13.38 -9.83
C TYR A 2 -13.19 14.11 -8.59
N GLU A 3 -14.41 13.83 -8.15
CA GLU A 3 -15.00 14.51 -6.99
C GLU A 3 -14.30 14.14 -5.67
N ARG A 4 -13.83 12.90 -5.57
CA ARG A 4 -13.20 12.33 -4.36
C ARG A 4 -11.91 11.59 -4.69
N ILE A 5 -10.92 11.70 -3.82
CA ILE A 5 -9.62 11.07 -3.92
C ILE A 5 -9.46 10.17 -2.71
N SER A 6 -9.25 8.88 -2.94
CA SER A 6 -8.97 7.92 -1.87
C SER A 6 -7.48 7.61 -1.86
N CYS A 7 -6.84 7.77 -0.70
CA CYS A 7 -5.44 7.44 -0.51
C CYS A 7 -5.32 6.01 0.02
N LEU A 8 -4.76 5.11 -0.81
CA LEU A 8 -4.42 3.73 -0.45
C LEU A 8 -2.89 3.62 -0.31
N LEU A 9 -2.35 4.23 0.74
CA LEU A 9 -0.90 4.26 1.02
C LEU A 9 -0.51 3.21 2.07
N ASP A 10 0.79 2.92 2.19
CA ASP A 10 1.29 1.92 3.15
C ASP A 10 0.86 2.25 4.60
N ASN A 11 0.58 1.22 5.40
CA ASN A 11 0.22 1.36 6.83
C ASN A 11 1.45 1.62 7.72
N ASP A 12 2.34 2.49 7.25
CA ASP A 12 3.53 2.90 7.97
C ASP A 12 3.53 4.42 8.22
N GLU A 13 4.60 4.90 8.86
CA GLU A 13 4.74 6.32 9.15
C GLU A 13 4.85 7.17 7.87
N ALA A 14 5.48 6.65 6.82
CA ALA A 14 5.64 7.37 5.56
C ALA A 14 4.30 7.51 4.84
N GLY A 15 3.49 6.45 4.80
CA GLY A 15 2.14 6.48 4.24
C GLY A 15 1.23 7.46 4.97
N ARG A 16 1.24 7.46 6.30
CA ARG A 16 0.46 8.44 7.11
C ARG A 16 0.88 9.88 6.86
N LYS A 17 2.19 10.16 6.81
CA LYS A 17 2.73 11.49 6.49
C LYS A 17 2.31 11.95 5.09
N ALA A 18 2.35 11.05 4.12
CA ALA A 18 1.93 11.34 2.76
C ALA A 18 0.42 11.61 2.67
N THR A 19 -0.43 10.83 3.34
CA THR A 19 -1.88 11.10 3.42
C THR A 19 -2.13 12.49 3.99
N LEU A 20 -1.47 12.86 5.10
CA LEU A 20 -1.61 14.18 5.72
C LEU A 20 -1.17 15.32 4.77
N ALA A 21 -0.07 15.14 4.05
CA ALA A 21 0.40 16.11 3.08
C ALA A 21 -0.60 16.29 1.93
N ILE A 22 -1.20 15.20 1.44
CA ILE A 22 -2.20 15.21 0.37
C ILE A 22 -3.52 15.84 0.87
N GLU A 23 -3.96 15.53 2.08
CA GLU A 23 -5.12 16.17 2.73
C GLU A 23 -4.89 17.67 2.92
N THR A 24 -3.68 18.09 3.28
CA THR A 24 -3.32 19.51 3.40
C THR A 24 -3.36 20.21 2.04
N ALA A 25 -2.91 19.55 0.97
CA ALA A 25 -2.84 20.13 -0.37
C ALA A 25 -4.18 20.16 -1.11
N LEU A 26 -5.02 19.14 -0.94
CA LEU A 26 -6.26 18.93 -1.71
C LEU A 26 -7.54 19.06 -0.87
N GLY A 27 -7.39 19.27 0.44
CA GLY A 27 -8.47 19.50 1.39
C GLY A 27 -9.41 18.31 1.55
N TYR A 28 -10.68 18.62 1.81
CA TYR A 28 -11.78 17.67 2.10
C TYR A 28 -12.13 16.69 0.98
N ARG A 29 -11.49 16.80 -0.20
CA ARG A 29 -11.66 15.87 -1.31
C ARG A 29 -10.92 14.55 -1.08
N VAL A 30 -9.97 14.53 -0.15
CA VAL A 30 -9.14 13.37 0.16
C VAL A 30 -9.74 12.58 1.31
N ARG A 31 -9.69 11.26 1.21
CA ARG A 31 -10.03 10.33 2.28
C ARG A 31 -8.93 9.30 2.46
N ASP A 32 -8.52 9.12 3.70
CA ASP A 32 -7.72 7.98 4.09
C ASP A 32 -8.52 6.68 3.97
N ALA A 33 -8.01 5.73 3.19
CA ALA A 33 -8.57 4.40 3.02
C ALA A 33 -7.71 3.31 3.67
N SER A 34 -6.62 3.69 4.35
CA SER A 34 -5.69 2.79 5.05
C SER A 34 -6.38 1.86 6.06
N HIS A 35 -7.45 2.37 6.68
CA HIS A 35 -8.28 1.64 7.64
C HIS A 35 -8.91 0.36 7.06
N LEU A 36 -9.13 0.28 5.74
CA LEU A 36 -9.74 -0.89 5.10
C LEU A 36 -8.84 -2.13 5.14
N TYR A 37 -7.54 -1.94 5.39
CA TYR A 37 -6.55 -3.00 5.42
C TYR A 37 -5.57 -2.85 6.60
N CYS A 38 -6.04 -2.31 7.73
CA CYS A 38 -5.21 -1.97 8.89
C CYS A 38 -4.40 -3.15 9.49
N GLU A 39 -4.84 -4.39 9.28
CA GLU A 39 -4.13 -5.60 9.70
C GLU A 39 -2.98 -6.00 8.75
N TYR A 40 -2.80 -5.29 7.65
CA TYR A 40 -1.84 -5.59 6.59
C TYR A 40 -0.88 -4.42 6.41
N LYS A 41 0.35 -4.72 5.97
CA LYS A 41 1.39 -3.71 5.77
C LYS A 41 1.02 -2.73 4.66
N ASP A 42 0.43 -3.25 3.59
CA ASP A 42 0.02 -2.49 2.42
C ASP A 42 -1.17 -3.16 1.73
N LEU A 43 -1.71 -2.49 0.73
CA LEU A 43 -2.85 -3.00 -0.03
C LEU A 43 -2.51 -4.31 -0.77
N ASN A 44 -1.27 -4.50 -1.22
CA ASN A 44 -0.89 -5.74 -1.90
C ASN A 44 -0.87 -6.91 -0.93
N ASP A 45 -0.40 -6.71 0.30
CA ASP A 45 -0.47 -7.71 1.37
C ASP A 45 -1.92 -8.08 1.70
N TYR A 46 -2.82 -7.09 1.77
CA TYR A 46 -4.24 -7.35 1.94
C TYR A 46 -4.81 -8.18 0.78
N LEU A 47 -4.56 -7.77 -0.47
CA LEU A 47 -5.06 -8.47 -1.64
C LEU A 47 -4.48 -9.88 -1.78
N CYS A 48 -3.20 -10.07 -1.46
CA CYS A 48 -2.56 -11.39 -1.43
C CYS A 48 -3.08 -12.25 -0.28
N GLY A 49 -3.35 -11.66 0.88
CA GLY A 49 -3.98 -12.32 2.03
C GLY A 49 -5.42 -12.76 1.74
N VAL A 50 -6.20 -11.92 1.05
CA VAL A 50 -7.55 -12.27 0.60
C VAL A 50 -7.51 -13.36 -0.47
N LYS A 51 -6.63 -13.22 -1.47
CA LYS A 51 -6.45 -14.24 -2.53
C LYS A 51 -5.96 -15.57 -1.98
N SER A 52 -5.10 -15.60 -0.98
CA SER A 52 -4.66 -16.85 -0.34
C SER A 52 -5.79 -17.48 0.49
N LYS A 53 -6.60 -16.69 1.20
CA LYS A 53 -7.83 -17.17 1.86
C LYS A 53 -8.86 -17.71 0.86
N GLN A 54 -8.99 -17.09 -0.32
CA GLN A 54 -9.86 -17.56 -1.41
C GLN A 54 -9.26 -18.75 -2.19
N SER A 55 -7.93 -18.82 -2.31
CA SER A 55 -7.20 -19.88 -3.02
C SER A 55 -7.22 -21.23 -2.29
N VAL A 56 -7.59 -21.28 -1.00
CA VAL A 56 -8.00 -22.54 -0.37
C VAL A 56 -9.17 -23.19 -1.13
N HIS A 57 -9.94 -22.44 -1.93
CA HIS A 57 -10.92 -22.97 -2.89
C HIS A 57 -10.43 -23.07 -4.35
N GLN A 58 -9.30 -22.46 -4.73
CA GLN A 58 -8.71 -22.60 -6.06
C GLN A 58 -7.18 -22.49 -5.99
N VAL A 59 -6.54 -23.66 -5.98
CA VAL A 59 -5.12 -23.92 -6.26
C VAL A 59 -4.64 -23.13 -7.49
N GLN A 60 -3.55 -22.34 -7.38
CA GLN A 60 -2.34 -22.36 -8.25
C GLN A 60 -1.18 -21.56 -7.59
N PRO A 61 0.08 -22.05 -7.59
CA PRO A 61 1.23 -21.33 -7.03
C PRO A 61 1.83 -20.38 -8.07
N VAL A 62 1.69 -19.07 -7.88
CA VAL A 62 2.47 -18.09 -8.65
C VAL A 62 3.83 -17.90 -7.99
N LYS A 63 4.88 -18.29 -8.71
CA LYS A 63 6.29 -18.14 -8.31
C LYS A 63 6.56 -16.67 -7.98
N GLN A 64 7.06 -16.41 -6.77
CA GLN A 64 7.65 -15.12 -6.42
C GLN A 64 8.88 -14.86 -7.31
N THR A 65 8.76 -13.92 -8.24
CA THR A 65 9.89 -13.22 -8.85
C THR A 65 9.81 -11.76 -8.45
N VAL A 66 10.20 -11.45 -7.21
CA VAL A 66 10.60 -10.08 -6.86
C VAL A 66 12.13 -10.04 -6.78
N PRO A 67 12.82 -9.31 -7.66
CA PRO A 67 14.26 -9.11 -7.50
C PRO A 67 14.50 -8.28 -6.22
N PRO A 68 15.60 -8.52 -5.49
CA PRO A 68 15.87 -7.84 -4.24
C PRO A 68 16.02 -6.33 -4.49
N ARG A 69 15.20 -5.51 -3.79
CA ARG A 69 15.40 -4.06 -3.71
C ARG A 69 16.78 -3.81 -3.12
N LYS A 70 17.72 -3.31 -3.94
CA LYS A 70 19.03 -2.86 -3.47
C LYS A 70 18.83 -1.68 -2.52
N ARG A 71 19.25 -1.84 -1.26
CA ARG A 71 19.47 -0.72 -0.34
C ARG A 71 20.64 0.09 -0.89
N GLY A 72 20.41 1.37 -1.19
CA GLY A 72 21.43 2.28 -1.71
C GLY A 72 22.60 2.37 -0.74
N ALA A 73 23.79 2.02 -1.22
CA ALA A 73 25.04 2.29 -0.52
C ALA A 73 25.36 3.78 -0.64
N ALA A 74 25.72 4.39 0.49
CA ALA A 74 26.33 5.70 0.54
C ALA A 74 27.60 5.70 -0.31
N LEU A 75 27.74 6.69 -1.20
CA LEU A 75 29.01 7.00 -1.85
C LEU A 75 29.45 8.37 -1.34
N GLY A 76 30.49 8.34 -0.50
CA GLY A 76 31.20 9.52 -0.07
C GLY A 76 32.01 10.12 -1.21
N ILE A 77 32.31 11.40 -1.02
CA ILE A 77 33.53 12.08 -1.46
C ILE A 77 33.99 12.93 -0.28
#